data_AF-A0AA89AX30-F1
#
_entry.id   AF-A0AA89AX30-F1
#
_cell.length_a   1.000
_cell.length_b   1.000
_cell.length_c   1.000
_cell.angle_alpha   90.00
_cell.angle_beta   90.00
_cell.angle_gamma   90.00
#
_symmetry.space_group_name_H-M   'P 1'
#
loop_
_entity.id
_entity.type
_entity.pdbx_description
1 polymer ?
#
loop_
_entity_poly.entity_id
_entity_poly.type
_entity_poly.pdbx_seq_one_letter_code
_entity_poly.pdbx_strand_id
1 'polypeptide(L)'
;MQCNYVVMTITNVLDKELQNGAAHAETTNEVWADLQERFTQGLAPRVYELKRAIALLQQEKAPISTYFGRLKAVWNELQALSPVPTCTCGCTCGVAKKMQSMREEEKVFEFLMNLDESFGIVRSQVLSVDPLPTLGRAYAITAQEEK
;
A
#
# COMPACT_ATOMS: atom_id res chain seq x y z
N MET A 1 30.66 18.30 11.65
CA MET A 1 30.08 18.50 13.00
C MET A 1 28.57 18.32 13.08
N GLN A 2 27.79 18.41 12.00
CA GLN A 2 26.32 18.23 12.04
C GLN A 2 25.84 16.77 12.09
N CYS A 3 26.53 15.80 11.48
CA CYS A 3 26.12 14.38 11.52
C CYS A 3 26.08 13.80 12.94
N ASN A 4 27.10 14.06 13.77
CA ASN A 4 27.17 13.51 15.13
C ASN A 4 26.01 13.99 16.02
N TYR A 5 25.55 15.23 15.83
CA TYR A 5 24.39 15.74 16.56
C TYR A 5 23.11 15.01 16.15
N VAL A 6 22.90 14.80 14.84
CA VAL A 6 21.73 14.10 14.32
C VAL A 6 21.73 12.63 14.77
N VAL A 7 22.88 11.95 14.71
CA VAL A 7 23.05 10.58 15.21
C VAL A 7 22.71 10.49 16.69
N MET A 8 23.25 11.38 17.54
CA MET A 8 22.93 11.42 18.97
C MET A 8 21.44 11.70 19.23
N THR A 9 20.80 12.60 18.46
CA THR A 9 19.38 12.88 18.65
C THR A 9 18.50 11.69 18.28
N ILE A 10 18.86 10.94 17.23
CA ILE A 10 18.09 9.77 16.80
C ILE A 10 18.27 8.63 17.80
N THR A 11 19.51 8.35 18.24
CA THR A 11 19.76 7.30 19.23
C THR A 11 19.06 7.58 20.55
N ASN A 12 19.07 8.81 21.04
CA ASN A 12 18.44 9.16 22.32
C ASN A 12 16.90 9.04 22.33
N VAL A 13 16.24 9.00 21.16
CA VAL A 13 14.79 8.84 21.04
C VAL A 13 14.38 7.36 20.92
N LEU A 14 15.35 6.48 20.65
CA LEU A 14 15.10 5.03 20.61
C LEU A 14 14.92 4.46 22.01
N ASP A 15 14.16 3.37 22.10
CA ASP A 15 14.04 2.58 23.33
C ASP A 15 15.41 2.05 23.78
N LYS A 16 15.63 1.90 25.09
CA LYS A 16 16.97 1.62 25.66
C LYS A 16 17.62 0.35 25.09
N GLU A 17 16.84 -0.64 24.70
CA GLU A 17 17.32 -1.87 24.07
C GLU A 17 17.85 -1.65 22.64
N LEU A 18 17.32 -0.66 21.93
CA LEU A 18 17.71 -0.28 20.57
C LEU A 18 18.90 0.69 20.56
N GLN A 19 19.08 1.47 21.63
CA GLN A 19 20.22 2.36 21.81
C GLN A 19 21.55 1.60 21.81
N ASN A 20 21.60 0.41 22.41
CA ASN A 20 22.82 -0.40 22.45
C ASN A 20 23.26 -0.91 21.07
N GLY A 21 22.32 -1.14 20.14
CA GLY A 21 22.62 -1.50 18.76
C GLY A 21 23.16 -0.32 17.94
N ALA A 22 22.66 0.87 18.22
CA ALA A 22 23.01 2.10 17.51
C ALA A 22 24.17 2.89 18.14
N ALA A 23 24.68 2.49 19.32
CA ALA A 23 25.72 3.18 20.07
C ALA A 23 27.08 3.25 19.36
N HIS A 24 27.32 2.33 18.40
CA HIS A 24 28.55 2.25 17.62
C HIS A 24 28.40 2.78 16.20
N ALA A 25 27.22 3.29 15.83
CA ALA A 25 26.99 3.85 14.50
C ALA A 25 27.67 5.24 14.38
N GLU A 26 28.50 5.41 13.37
CA GLU A 26 29.18 6.67 13.06
C GLU A 26 28.32 7.57 12.18
N THR A 27 27.33 6.99 11.48
CA THR A 27 26.45 7.71 10.56
C THR A 27 24.97 7.44 10.82
N THR A 28 24.12 8.40 10.46
CA THR A 28 22.66 8.24 10.50
C THR A 28 22.19 7.09 9.61
N ASN A 29 22.92 6.80 8.53
CA ASN A 29 22.62 5.69 7.63
C ASN A 29 22.87 4.33 8.29
N GLU A 30 23.88 4.20 9.14
CA GLU A 30 24.14 2.97 9.91
C GLU A 30 23.06 2.73 10.97
N VAL A 31 22.67 3.79 11.70
CA VAL A 31 21.53 3.71 12.64
C VAL A 31 20.25 3.29 11.91
N TRP A 32 19.99 3.89 10.74
CA TRP A 32 18.84 3.54 9.91
C TRP A 32 18.92 2.11 9.35
N ALA A 33 20.10 1.65 8.91
CA ALA A 33 20.30 0.32 8.37
C ALA A 33 20.10 -0.78 9.43
N ASP A 34 20.60 -0.59 10.66
CA ASP A 34 20.39 -1.53 11.78
C ASP A 34 18.90 -1.58 12.20
N LEU A 35 18.25 -0.42 12.29
CA LEU A 35 16.79 -0.37 12.50
C LEU A 35 16.04 -1.06 11.37
N GLN A 36 16.44 -0.82 10.13
CA GLN A 36 15.82 -1.44 8.97
C GLN A 36 16.03 -2.97 9.02
N GLU A 37 17.22 -3.48 9.29
CA GLU A 37 17.49 -4.91 9.40
C GLU A 37 16.65 -5.58 10.51
N ARG A 38 16.53 -4.95 11.67
CA ARG A 38 15.77 -5.48 12.82
C ARG A 38 14.26 -5.38 12.65
N PHE A 39 13.76 -4.30 12.06
CA PHE A 39 12.32 -4.00 11.98
C PHE A 39 11.70 -4.33 10.60
N THR A 40 12.48 -4.62 9.57
CA THR A 40 11.93 -5.10 8.28
C THR A 40 11.58 -6.58 8.29
N GLN A 41 12.13 -7.38 9.22
CA GLN A 41 11.80 -8.81 9.35
C GLN A 41 10.29 -9.04 9.59
N GLY A 42 9.57 -8.08 10.17
CA GLY A 42 8.11 -8.14 10.36
C GLY A 42 7.26 -7.60 9.20
N LEU A 43 7.86 -6.85 8.26
CA LEU A 43 7.11 -6.22 7.17
C LEU A 43 6.71 -7.22 6.09
N ALA A 44 7.59 -8.14 5.71
CA ALA A 44 7.30 -9.10 4.66
C ALA A 44 6.14 -10.07 5.02
N PRO A 45 6.10 -10.67 6.23
CA PRO A 45 4.93 -11.45 6.66
C PRO A 45 3.63 -10.64 6.65
N ARG A 46 3.67 -9.40 7.16
CA ARG A 46 2.47 -8.54 7.18
C ARG A 46 1.98 -8.16 5.79
N VAL A 47 2.90 -7.79 4.89
CA VAL A 47 2.58 -7.53 3.48
C VAL A 47 1.97 -8.77 2.81
N TYR A 48 2.50 -9.96 3.10
CA TYR A 48 1.94 -11.21 2.61
C TYR A 48 0.51 -11.43 3.13
N GLU A 49 0.27 -11.26 4.43
CA GLU A 49 -1.07 -11.37 5.02
C GLU A 49 -2.07 -10.42 4.38
N LEU A 50 -1.70 -9.15 4.18
CA LEU A 50 -2.56 -8.14 3.56
C LEU A 50 -2.86 -8.48 2.10
N LYS A 51 -1.86 -8.91 1.32
CA LYS A 51 -2.08 -9.37 -0.06
C LYS A 51 -3.00 -10.59 -0.13
N ARG A 52 -2.81 -11.54 0.78
CA ARG A 52 -3.69 -12.71 0.91
C ARG A 52 -5.11 -12.29 1.31
N ALA A 53 -5.25 -11.32 2.21
CA ALA A 53 -6.55 -10.79 2.59
C ALA A 53 -7.26 -10.15 1.40
N ILE A 54 -6.59 -9.32 0.59
CA ILE A 54 -7.17 -8.75 -0.63
C ILE A 54 -7.66 -9.85 -1.58
N ALA A 55 -6.83 -10.88 -1.82
CA ALA A 55 -7.17 -11.96 -2.74
C ALA A 55 -8.39 -12.78 -2.28
N LEU A 56 -8.58 -12.96 -0.96
CA LEU A 56 -9.64 -13.79 -0.38
C LEU A 56 -10.89 -13.00 0.03
N LEU A 57 -10.83 -11.67 0.05
CA LEU A 57 -11.94 -10.83 0.51
C LEU A 57 -13.04 -10.80 -0.55
N GLN A 58 -14.14 -11.50 -0.28
CA GLN A 58 -15.31 -11.58 -1.14
C GLN A 58 -16.40 -10.60 -0.72
N GLN A 59 -17.27 -10.22 -1.66
CA GLN A 59 -18.43 -9.39 -1.38
C GLN A 59 -19.38 -10.09 -0.39
N GLU A 60 -19.68 -11.38 -0.61
CA GLU A 60 -20.49 -12.23 0.27
C GLU A 60 -21.90 -11.67 0.51
N LYS A 61 -22.56 -11.14 -0.53
CA LYS A 61 -23.87 -10.48 -0.46
C LYS A 61 -23.91 -9.24 0.45
N ALA A 62 -22.77 -8.76 0.92
CA ALA A 62 -22.70 -7.50 1.64
C ALA A 62 -22.95 -6.33 0.66
N PRO A 63 -23.45 -5.19 1.16
CA PRO A 63 -23.57 -3.98 0.36
C PRO A 63 -22.23 -3.60 -0.32
N ILE A 64 -22.26 -3.12 -1.56
CA ILE A 64 -21.06 -2.71 -2.31
C ILE A 64 -20.26 -1.68 -1.54
N SER A 65 -20.93 -0.76 -0.84
CA SER A 65 -20.28 0.23 0.04
C SER A 65 -19.48 -0.43 1.18
N THR A 66 -20.03 -1.45 1.82
CA THR A 66 -19.38 -2.21 2.90
C THR A 66 -18.20 -3.02 2.36
N TYR A 67 -18.39 -3.75 1.26
CA TYR A 67 -17.33 -4.51 0.60
C TYR A 67 -16.17 -3.60 0.18
N PHE A 68 -16.47 -2.49 -0.50
CA PHE A 68 -15.48 -1.50 -0.91
C PHE A 68 -14.74 -0.88 0.28
N GLY A 69 -15.46 -0.61 1.38
CA GLY A 69 -14.86 -0.12 2.63
C GLY A 69 -13.84 -1.10 3.22
N ARG A 70 -14.16 -2.40 3.24
CA ARG A 70 -13.25 -3.45 3.71
C ARG A 70 -11.98 -3.53 2.84
N LEU A 71 -12.11 -3.54 1.52
CA LEU A 71 -10.97 -3.50 0.60
C LEU A 71 -10.10 -2.26 0.80
N LYS A 72 -10.73 -1.09 0.91
CA LYS A 72 -10.03 0.18 1.10
C LYS A 72 -9.21 0.20 2.39
N ALA A 73 -9.72 -0.40 3.47
CA ALA A 73 -8.96 -0.53 4.71
C ALA A 73 -7.66 -1.34 4.51
N VAL A 74 -7.75 -2.50 3.84
CA VAL A 74 -6.58 -3.36 3.58
C VAL A 74 -5.59 -2.70 2.63
N TRP A 75 -6.06 -2.04 1.57
CA TRP A 75 -5.21 -1.28 0.65
C TRP A 75 -4.47 -0.13 1.33
N ASN A 76 -5.14 0.62 2.21
CA ASN A 76 -4.51 1.73 2.92
C ASN A 76 -3.38 1.23 3.82
N GLU A 77 -3.59 0.10 4.51
CA GLU A 77 -2.55 -0.51 5.34
C GLU A 77 -1.37 -1.01 4.49
N LEU A 78 -1.65 -1.70 3.38
CA LEU A 78 -0.61 -2.18 2.47
C LEU A 78 0.19 -1.02 1.85
N GLN A 79 -0.48 0.08 1.51
CA GLN A 79 0.16 1.27 0.97
C GLN A 79 1.07 1.96 1.99
N ALA A 80 0.70 1.95 3.28
CA ALA A 80 1.55 2.47 4.34
C ALA A 80 2.83 1.65 4.53
N LEU A 81 2.75 0.32 4.37
CA LEU A 81 3.90 -0.59 4.50
C LEU A 81 4.77 -0.67 3.23
N SER A 82 4.20 -0.36 2.06
CA SER A 82 4.90 -0.39 0.78
C SER A 82 4.65 0.92 0.02
N PRO A 83 5.29 2.04 0.40
CA PRO A 83 5.14 3.30 -0.33
C PRO A 83 5.69 3.21 -1.75
N VAL A 84 5.17 4.04 -2.66
CA VAL A 84 5.75 4.17 -4.01
C VAL A 84 7.12 4.85 -3.88
N PRO A 85 8.20 4.25 -4.41
CA PRO A 85 9.52 4.86 -4.32
C PRO A 85 9.56 6.17 -5.12
N THR A 86 10.15 7.20 -4.49
CA THR A 86 10.44 8.48 -5.15
C THR A 86 11.86 8.48 -5.68
N CYS A 87 12.11 8.99 -6.90
CA CYS A 87 13.51 9.13 -7.33
C CYS A 87 14.21 10.18 -6.46
N THR A 88 15.34 9.78 -5.87
CA THR A 88 16.25 10.69 -5.15
C THR A 88 17.16 11.47 -6.10
N CYS A 89 17.18 11.09 -7.37
CA CYS A 89 18.05 11.63 -8.40
C CYS A 89 17.61 13.01 -8.95
N GLY A 90 16.52 13.60 -8.45
CA GLY A 90 15.98 14.87 -8.92
C GLY A 90 15.37 14.84 -10.32
N CYS A 91 15.15 13.65 -10.90
CA CYS A 91 14.63 13.52 -12.26
C CYS A 91 13.10 13.63 -12.32
N THR A 92 12.58 14.10 -13.46
CA THR A 92 11.15 14.14 -13.80
C THR A 92 10.74 12.95 -14.68
N CYS A 93 11.33 11.76 -14.47
CA CYS A 93 11.14 10.60 -15.34
C CYS A 93 9.71 10.02 -15.32
N GLY A 94 8.85 10.47 -14.41
CA GLY A 94 7.45 10.02 -14.33
C GLY A 94 7.27 8.60 -13.80
N VAL A 95 8.35 7.88 -13.41
CA VAL A 95 8.29 6.49 -12.94
C VAL A 95 7.37 6.35 -11.72
N ALA A 96 7.53 7.21 -10.72
CA ALA A 96 6.67 7.18 -9.53
C ALA A 96 5.18 7.37 -9.89
N LYS A 97 4.89 8.27 -10.85
CA LYS A 97 3.52 8.49 -11.36
C LYS A 97 2.99 7.24 -12.08
N LYS A 98 3.81 6.59 -12.90
CA LYS A 98 3.43 5.35 -13.59
C LYS A 98 3.20 4.21 -12.61
N MET A 99 4.06 4.05 -11.61
CA MET A 99 3.88 3.04 -10.55
C MET A 99 2.61 3.28 -9.74
N GLN A 100 2.29 4.54 -9.40
CA GLN A 100 1.02 4.87 -8.75
C GLN A 100 -0.16 4.53 -9.65
N SER A 101 -0.10 4.85 -10.93
CA SER A 101 -1.15 4.51 -11.90
C SER A 101 -1.39 3.00 -11.98
N MET A 102 -0.32 2.20 -12.03
CA MET A 102 -0.44 0.73 -12.05
C MET A 102 -1.08 0.18 -10.77
N ARG A 103 -0.78 0.77 -9.61
CA ARG A 103 -1.42 0.39 -8.34
C ARG A 103 -2.90 0.75 -8.30
N GLU A 104 -3.28 1.91 -8.84
CA GLU A 104 -4.70 2.29 -8.92
C GLU A 104 -5.47 1.40 -9.92
N GLU A 105 -4.81 0.97 -11.00
CA GLU A 105 -5.35 0.00 -11.96
C GLU A 105 -5.57 -1.38 -11.30
N GLU A 106 -4.58 -1.87 -10.56
CA GLU A 106 -4.68 -3.14 -9.82
C GLU A 106 -5.86 -3.16 -8.86
N LYS A 107 -6.09 -2.05 -8.12
CA LYS A 107 -7.25 -1.93 -7.21
C LYS A 107 -8.58 -2.08 -7.93
N VAL A 108 -8.68 -1.65 -9.20
CA VAL A 108 -9.90 -1.85 -10.01
C VAL A 108 -10.10 -3.34 -10.27
N PHE A 109 -9.05 -4.07 -10.65
CA PHE A 109 -9.14 -5.51 -10.87
C PHE A 109 -9.48 -6.28 -9.58
N GLU A 110 -8.79 -5.98 -8.48
CA GLU A 110 -9.03 -6.57 -7.17
C GLU A 110 -10.47 -6.31 -6.68
N PHE A 111 -10.99 -5.09 -6.87
CA PHE A 111 -12.38 -4.77 -6.58
C PHE A 111 -13.35 -5.67 -7.36
N LEU A 112 -13.15 -5.77 -8.68
CA LEU A 112 -14.05 -6.47 -9.59
C LEU A 112 -14.00 -8.00 -9.51
N MET A 113 -12.83 -8.57 -9.19
CA MET A 113 -12.60 -10.02 -9.15
C MET A 113 -13.50 -10.73 -8.13
N ASN A 114 -13.67 -10.11 -6.96
CA ASN A 114 -14.32 -10.72 -5.80
C ASN A 114 -15.74 -10.17 -5.54
N LEU A 115 -16.31 -9.46 -6.53
CA LEU A 115 -17.75 -9.17 -6.58
C LEU A 115 -18.54 -10.45 -6.79
N ASP A 116 -19.75 -10.50 -6.22
CA ASP A 116 -20.66 -11.62 -6.39
C ASP A 116 -21.02 -11.83 -7.88
N GLU A 117 -21.41 -13.06 -8.24
CA GLU A 117 -21.71 -13.44 -9.63
C GLU A 117 -22.81 -12.59 -10.28
N SER A 118 -23.75 -12.06 -9.48
CA SER A 118 -24.81 -11.15 -9.94
C SER A 118 -24.28 -9.88 -10.63
N PHE A 119 -23.04 -9.48 -10.33
CA PHE A 119 -22.40 -8.29 -10.92
C PHE A 119 -21.63 -8.61 -12.22
N GLY A 120 -21.81 -9.79 -12.82
CA GLY A 120 -21.11 -10.18 -14.05
C GLY A 120 -21.26 -9.21 -15.23
N ILE A 121 -22.47 -8.64 -15.41
CA ILE A 121 -22.73 -7.62 -16.44
C ILE A 121 -21.94 -6.34 -16.15
N VAL A 122 -22.01 -5.84 -14.92
CA VAL A 122 -21.25 -4.64 -14.50
C VAL A 122 -19.76 -4.84 -14.66
N ARG A 123 -19.23 -6.01 -14.27
CA ARG A 123 -17.82 -6.35 -14.46
C ARG A 123 -17.42 -6.19 -15.93
N SER A 124 -18.23 -6.70 -16.85
CA SER A 124 -17.99 -6.62 -18.29
C SER A 124 -18.11 -5.19 -18.83
N GLN A 125 -19.04 -4.40 -18.29
CA GLN A 125 -19.19 -2.99 -18.62
C GLN A 125 -17.98 -2.17 -18.18
N VAL A 126 -17.48 -2.37 -16.95
CA VAL A 126 -16.32 -1.63 -16.44
C VAL A 126 -15.05 -1.99 -17.22
N LEU A 127 -14.85 -3.29 -17.53
CA LEU A 127 -13.69 -3.78 -18.28
C LEU A 127 -13.70 -3.42 -19.76
N SER A 128 -14.83 -3.01 -20.33
CA SER A 128 -14.92 -2.60 -21.75
C SER A 128 -14.63 -1.12 -22.00
N VAL A 129 -14.42 -0.32 -20.95
CA VAL A 129 -14.07 1.10 -21.06
C VAL A 129 -12.55 1.24 -21.28
N ASP A 130 -12.16 1.92 -22.36
CA ASP A 130 -10.77 2.21 -22.71
C ASP A 130 -10.51 3.75 -22.73
N PRO A 131 -9.58 4.28 -21.91
CA PRO A 131 -8.76 3.58 -20.90
C PRO A 131 -9.59 3.13 -19.69
N LEU A 132 -9.09 2.12 -18.97
CA LEU A 132 -9.74 1.56 -17.77
C LEU A 132 -10.18 2.69 -16.82
N PRO A 133 -11.43 2.66 -16.30
CA PRO A 133 -11.95 3.74 -15.48
C PRO A 133 -11.23 3.78 -14.13
N THR A 134 -11.28 4.95 -13.49
CA THR A 134 -10.74 5.09 -12.13
C THR A 134 -11.52 4.21 -11.14
N LEU A 135 -10.88 3.83 -10.04
CA LEU A 135 -11.51 3.06 -8.97
C LEU A 135 -12.82 3.70 -8.46
N GLY A 136 -12.85 5.02 -8.32
CA GLY A 136 -14.06 5.74 -7.92
C GLY A 136 -15.19 5.66 -8.97
N ARG A 137 -14.86 5.67 -10.26
CA ARG A 137 -15.84 5.50 -11.33
C ARG A 137 -16.32 4.04 -11.42
N ALA A 138 -15.44 3.06 -11.27
CA ALA A 138 -15.80 1.66 -11.19
C ALA A 138 -16.78 1.41 -10.02
N TYR A 139 -16.47 1.92 -8.83
CA TYR A 139 -17.36 1.87 -7.67
C TYR A 139 -18.73 2.49 -7.96
N ALA A 140 -18.77 3.68 -8.58
CA ALA A 140 -20.02 4.36 -8.87
C ALA A 140 -20.92 3.56 -9.83
N ILE A 141 -20.35 2.94 -10.86
CA ILE A 141 -21.09 2.07 -11.79
C ILE A 141 -21.64 0.85 -11.03
N THR A 142 -20.82 0.19 -10.22
CA THR A 142 -21.24 -0.99 -9.45
C THR A 142 -22.31 -0.68 -8.39
N ALA A 143 -22.17 0.43 -7.67
CA ALA A 143 -23.15 0.86 -6.68
C ALA A 143 -24.49 1.30 -7.30
N GLN A 144 -24.51 1.70 -8.57
CA GLN A 144 -25.74 2.02 -9.28
C GLN A 144 -26.57 0.78 -9.61
N GLU A 145 -25.92 -0.36 -9.86
CA GLU A 145 -26.56 -1.63 -10.20
C GLU A 145 -27.15 -2.37 -8.98
N GLU A 146 -26.62 -2.14 -7.78
CA GLU A 146 -27.07 -2.80 -6.54
C GLU A 146 -28.52 -2.49 -6.14
N LYS A 147 -29.23 -1.64 -6.89
CA LYS A 147 -30.60 -1.18 -6.59
C LYS A 147 -31.68 -2.25 -6.71
#